data_AF-A0A2D5T1S1-F1
#
_entry.id   AF-A0A2D5T1S1-F1
#
_cell.length_a   1.000
_cell.length_b   1.000
_cell.length_c   1.000
_cell.angle_alpha   90.00
_cell.angle_beta   90.00
_cell.angle_gamma   90.00
#
_symmetry.space_group_name_H-M   'P 1'
#
loop_
_entity.id
_entity.type
_entity.pdbx_description
1 polymer ?
#
loop_
_entity_poly.entity_id
_entity_poly.type
_entity_poly.pdbx_seq_one_letter_code
_entity_poly.pdbx_strand_id
1 'polypeptide(L)'
;MKINKLAILSPIVAGVISALPHVASAHGYISKPESRGLLCRMGENQQCGNVVYEPQSIEGRDRYPQSGPMDGHIASGGLAAFSPLNAQTISRWTKRPIKSGVNEFTWTFTAAHSSKDWRYFVTKTDWDPNSPLTRDQFEAVPFCSYEGNYRQPPKVLTHLCNVPADRAGYHVILGVWDVGDTPMSFYNVMDVIIDNGDQSDVEWLDVGDINETHDLSVGDKVIARVFSATGEINSLATELKIESEQQGLATNWPKQLAEHINKSQSWLQAGLLNEEGNIIPTVGKNEVYAQSGAGIERVEISYVKAPPPAAKVDITGIEHHYQIVDNQVQFEFNYSVDMPASVEVTLNHKYNTVAKLTQQVEAGNHQFNLVYPEAKAGHYNLTVITQAENGSSKQQGFHLNLVNEGDTTPPDTGHPGHADFNFPEGLSQYVAGTVVFQPKNGKLYQCKPWPYNGYCVQYSKGSNQYEPGVGLYWNMAWTEL
;
A
#
# COMPACT_ATOMS: atom_id res chain seq x y z
N MET A 1 -92.64 31.88 -0.21
CA MET A 1 -92.60 30.41 -0.01
C MET A 1 -91.29 29.91 -0.62
N LYS A 2 -90.21 29.85 0.17
CA LYS A 2 -89.50 28.62 0.58
C LYS A 2 -88.86 27.80 -0.57
N ILE A 3 -87.52 27.79 -0.54
CA ILE A 3 -86.57 26.67 -0.73
C ILE A 3 -86.18 26.31 -2.19
N ASN A 4 -84.87 26.44 -2.50
CA ASN A 4 -84.06 25.28 -2.86
C ASN A 4 -82.54 25.52 -2.71
N LYS A 5 -81.88 24.44 -2.28
CA LYS A 5 -80.59 24.36 -1.60
C LYS A 5 -79.39 24.27 -2.55
N LEU A 6 -78.26 24.77 -2.05
CA LEU A 6 -76.88 24.48 -2.43
C LEU A 6 -76.60 22.97 -2.59
N ALA A 7 -75.88 22.60 -3.66
CA ALA A 7 -75.19 21.32 -3.77
C ALA A 7 -73.72 21.56 -4.13
N ILE A 8 -72.85 21.03 -3.28
CA ILE A 8 -71.39 20.98 -3.38
C ILE A 8 -71.02 19.71 -4.13
N LEU A 9 -70.06 19.78 -5.07
CA LEU A 9 -69.33 18.61 -5.56
C LEU A 9 -67.86 18.97 -5.77
N SER A 10 -67.01 18.19 -5.10
CA SER A 10 -65.55 18.27 -4.99
C SER A 10 -64.87 17.41 -6.07
N PRO A 11 -63.68 17.75 -6.60
CA PRO A 11 -62.89 16.85 -7.44
C PRO A 11 -61.87 16.08 -6.59
N ILE A 12 -62.00 14.75 -6.55
CA ILE A 12 -60.96 13.84 -6.05
C ILE A 12 -59.95 13.63 -7.18
N VAL A 13 -58.75 14.19 -7.05
CA VAL A 13 -57.58 13.83 -7.87
C VAL A 13 -56.77 12.82 -7.05
N ALA A 14 -56.85 11.54 -7.42
CA ALA A 14 -56.00 10.49 -6.87
C ALA A 14 -54.62 10.56 -7.54
N GLY A 15 -53.63 11.11 -6.81
CA GLY A 15 -52.23 11.08 -7.21
C GLY A 15 -51.66 9.68 -7.03
N VAL A 16 -51.33 9.00 -8.13
CA VAL A 16 -50.51 7.78 -8.12
C VAL A 16 -49.07 8.21 -7.83
N ILE A 17 -48.64 8.05 -6.58
CA ILE A 17 -47.23 8.19 -6.19
C ILE A 17 -46.54 6.90 -6.62
N SER A 18 -45.84 6.93 -7.75
CA SER A 18 -44.89 5.89 -8.14
C SER A 18 -43.73 5.88 -7.14
N ALA A 19 -43.72 4.88 -6.25
CA ALA A 19 -42.58 4.59 -5.39
C ALA A 19 -41.39 4.16 -6.28
N LEU A 20 -40.39 5.03 -6.40
CA LEU A 20 -39.09 4.64 -6.93
C LEU A 20 -38.47 3.64 -5.94
N PRO A 21 -37.94 2.49 -6.40
CA PRO A 21 -37.23 1.58 -5.50
C PRO A 21 -36.00 2.31 -4.96
N HIS A 22 -35.94 2.48 -3.63
CA HIS A 22 -34.73 2.94 -2.96
C HIS A 22 -33.67 1.85 -3.11
N VAL A 23 -32.60 2.15 -3.85
CA VAL A 23 -31.39 1.31 -3.87
C VAL A 23 -30.71 1.51 -2.51
N ALA A 24 -31.01 0.65 -1.55
CA ALA A 24 -30.35 0.63 -0.26
C ALA A 24 -28.92 0.14 -0.45
N SER A 25 -27.94 1.01 -0.19
CA SER A 25 -26.53 0.77 -0.48
C SER A 25 -25.83 0.15 0.73
N ALA A 26 -25.88 -1.17 0.86
CA ALA A 26 -25.20 -1.93 1.91
C ALA A 26 -23.74 -2.19 1.57
N HIS A 27 -22.85 -2.16 2.57
CA HIS A 27 -21.42 -2.33 2.33
C HIS A 27 -20.69 -2.84 3.58
N GLY A 28 -19.91 -3.91 3.43
CA GLY A 28 -19.08 -4.47 4.49
C GLY A 28 -18.15 -5.59 4.02
N TYR A 29 -17.15 -5.90 4.84
CA TYR A 29 -16.17 -6.96 4.59
C TYR A 29 -15.75 -7.65 5.89
N ILE A 30 -15.21 -8.86 5.79
CA ILE A 30 -14.62 -9.55 6.95
C ILE A 30 -13.20 -9.02 7.16
N SER A 31 -12.98 -8.46 8.35
CA SER A 31 -11.72 -7.88 8.82
C SER A 31 -10.91 -8.79 9.74
N LYS A 32 -11.50 -9.87 10.25
CA LYS A 32 -10.76 -10.92 11.00
C LYS A 32 -11.42 -12.30 10.81
N PRO A 33 -10.67 -13.35 10.44
CA PRO A 33 -9.41 -13.23 9.70
C PRO A 33 -9.64 -12.36 8.44
N GLU A 34 -8.63 -11.63 7.99
CA GLU A 34 -8.78 -10.73 6.86
C GLU A 34 -9.23 -11.49 5.60
N SER A 35 -10.33 -11.06 5.00
CA SER A 35 -10.84 -11.65 3.76
C SER A 35 -9.90 -11.43 2.58
N ARG A 36 -10.00 -12.30 1.57
CA ARG A 36 -9.25 -12.21 0.30
C ARG A 36 -9.33 -10.82 -0.33
N GLY A 37 -10.53 -10.23 -0.36
CA GLY A 37 -10.77 -8.89 -0.88
C GLY A 37 -10.12 -7.80 -0.01
N LEU A 38 -10.17 -7.91 1.31
CA LEU A 38 -9.48 -6.97 2.20
C LEU A 38 -7.95 -7.05 2.05
N LEU A 39 -7.39 -8.26 1.96
CA LEU A 39 -5.96 -8.47 1.74
C LEU A 39 -5.47 -7.86 0.41
N CYS A 40 -6.34 -7.75 -0.59
CA CYS A 40 -6.04 -7.00 -1.82
C CYS A 40 -5.85 -5.51 -1.54
N ARG A 41 -6.71 -4.90 -0.72
CA ARG A 41 -6.56 -3.49 -0.30
C ARG A 41 -5.31 -3.26 0.56
N MET A 42 -4.91 -4.25 1.34
CA MET A 42 -3.70 -4.20 2.19
C MET A 42 -2.40 -4.41 1.40
N GLY A 43 -2.49 -4.83 0.13
CA GLY A 43 -1.32 -5.11 -0.72
C GLY A 43 -0.69 -6.48 -0.49
N GLU A 44 -1.25 -7.30 0.40
CA GLU A 44 -0.78 -8.67 0.65
C GLU A 44 -1.23 -9.65 -0.43
N ASN A 45 -2.41 -9.42 -1.02
CA ASN A 45 -2.82 -10.08 -2.25
C ASN A 45 -2.61 -9.12 -3.42
N GLN A 46 -1.96 -9.61 -4.47
CA GLN A 46 -1.66 -8.82 -5.66
C GLN A 46 -2.57 -9.20 -6.83
N GLN A 47 -2.55 -8.38 -7.90
CA GLN A 47 -3.28 -8.62 -9.15
C GLN A 47 -4.79 -8.78 -8.93
N CYS A 48 -5.37 -8.00 -8.02
CA CYS A 48 -6.78 -8.14 -7.63
C CYS A 48 -7.77 -7.29 -8.45
N GLY A 49 -7.29 -6.38 -9.31
CA GLY A 49 -8.16 -5.46 -10.05
C GLY A 49 -8.88 -4.46 -9.13
N ASN A 50 -10.12 -4.10 -9.47
CA ASN A 50 -10.81 -2.96 -8.85
C ASN A 50 -11.15 -3.15 -7.36
N VAL A 51 -11.21 -4.39 -6.86
CA VAL A 51 -11.60 -4.66 -5.47
C VAL A 51 -10.64 -4.03 -4.44
N VAL A 52 -9.40 -3.68 -4.84
CA VAL A 52 -8.43 -2.97 -3.98
C VAL A 52 -8.99 -1.64 -3.46
N TYR A 53 -9.87 -0.99 -4.21
CA TYR A 53 -10.45 0.31 -3.85
C TYR A 53 -11.70 0.17 -2.98
N GLU A 54 -12.38 -0.97 -3.05
CA GLU A 54 -13.69 -1.17 -2.46
C GLU A 54 -13.97 -2.62 -2.00
N PRO A 55 -13.17 -3.17 -1.07
CA PRO A 55 -13.38 -4.53 -0.56
C PRO A 55 -14.75 -4.72 0.12
N GLN A 56 -15.39 -3.62 0.53
CA GLN A 56 -16.73 -3.61 1.11
C GLN A 56 -17.88 -3.90 0.13
N SER A 57 -17.62 -3.96 -1.18
CA SER A 57 -18.65 -3.93 -2.23
C SER A 57 -18.90 -5.27 -2.91
N ILE A 58 -18.39 -6.40 -2.37
CA ILE A 58 -18.53 -7.74 -3.00
C ILE A 58 -19.96 -8.27 -2.80
N GLU A 59 -20.90 -7.65 -3.49
CA GLU A 59 -22.34 -7.86 -3.41
C GLU A 59 -22.82 -8.80 -4.54
N GLY A 60 -23.66 -9.77 -4.20
CA GLY A 60 -24.28 -10.69 -5.16
C GLY A 60 -25.69 -11.05 -4.74
N ARG A 61 -26.43 -11.81 -5.57
CA ARG A 61 -27.76 -12.30 -5.19
C ARG A 61 -27.71 -13.11 -3.90
N ASP A 62 -28.77 -13.08 -3.12
CA ASP A 62 -28.84 -13.75 -1.82
C ASP A 62 -29.07 -15.27 -1.89
N ARG A 63 -29.07 -15.89 -0.69
CA ARG A 63 -29.43 -17.30 -0.44
C ARG A 63 -28.49 -18.33 -1.07
N TYR A 64 -27.20 -18.09 -1.06
CA TYR A 64 -26.23 -19.17 -1.24
C TYR A 64 -26.46 -20.29 -0.20
N PRO A 65 -26.39 -21.60 -0.56
CA PRO A 65 -26.04 -22.14 -1.87
C PRO A 65 -27.24 -22.38 -2.81
N GLN A 66 -28.49 -22.24 -2.37
CA GLN A 66 -29.67 -22.54 -3.21
C GLN A 66 -29.83 -21.55 -4.38
N SER A 67 -29.34 -20.32 -4.19
CA SER A 67 -29.27 -19.21 -5.14
C SER A 67 -27.87 -18.57 -5.02
N GLY A 68 -27.73 -17.32 -5.41
CA GLY A 68 -26.52 -16.52 -5.26
C GLY A 68 -25.58 -16.61 -6.47
N PRO A 69 -24.31 -16.23 -6.30
CA PRO A 69 -23.32 -16.28 -7.36
C PRO A 69 -23.21 -17.68 -7.96
N MET A 70 -23.04 -17.76 -9.28
CA MET A 70 -22.80 -19.03 -9.97
C MET A 70 -21.45 -19.63 -9.57
N ASP A 71 -21.31 -20.94 -9.76
CA ASP A 71 -20.06 -21.65 -9.53
C ASP A 71 -18.91 -21.04 -10.35
N GLY A 72 -17.72 -21.00 -9.76
CA GLY A 72 -16.56 -20.29 -10.31
C GLY A 72 -16.59 -18.78 -10.11
N HIS A 73 -17.70 -18.21 -9.60
CA HIS A 73 -17.86 -16.77 -9.38
C HIS A 73 -18.26 -16.41 -7.94
N ILE A 74 -18.10 -17.36 -7.00
CA ILE A 74 -18.46 -17.19 -5.59
C ILE A 74 -17.62 -16.09 -4.92
N ALA A 75 -16.29 -16.10 -5.13
CA ALA A 75 -15.38 -15.17 -4.49
C ALA A 75 -15.55 -13.71 -4.95
N SER A 76 -16.03 -13.50 -6.17
CA SER A 76 -16.33 -12.17 -6.70
C SER A 76 -17.75 -11.69 -6.45
N GLY A 77 -18.59 -12.47 -5.74
CA GLY A 77 -20.02 -12.17 -5.60
C GLY A 77 -20.79 -12.20 -6.93
N GLY A 78 -20.23 -12.80 -7.99
CA GLY A 78 -20.78 -12.73 -9.35
C GLY A 78 -20.45 -11.44 -10.11
N LEU A 79 -19.71 -10.51 -9.52
CA LEU A 79 -19.39 -9.22 -10.14
C LEU A 79 -18.20 -9.35 -11.11
N ALA A 80 -18.40 -8.94 -12.36
CA ALA A 80 -17.36 -8.97 -13.39
C ALA A 80 -16.14 -8.08 -13.03
N ALA A 81 -16.39 -6.94 -12.39
CA ALA A 81 -15.34 -6.01 -11.95
C ALA A 81 -14.39 -6.61 -10.90
N PHE A 82 -14.84 -7.64 -10.16
CA PHE A 82 -14.05 -8.35 -9.15
C PHE A 82 -13.67 -9.76 -9.58
N SER A 83 -13.79 -10.07 -10.88
CA SER A 83 -13.46 -11.39 -11.44
C SER A 83 -12.05 -11.92 -11.14
N PRO A 84 -11.00 -11.09 -10.90
CA PRO A 84 -9.70 -11.62 -10.48
C PRO A 84 -9.73 -12.40 -9.15
N LEU A 85 -10.71 -12.16 -8.28
CA LEU A 85 -10.89 -12.92 -7.02
C LEU A 85 -11.26 -14.39 -7.24
N ASN A 86 -11.75 -14.73 -8.44
CA ASN A 86 -12.17 -16.09 -8.79
C ASN A 86 -11.00 -16.99 -9.21
N ALA A 87 -9.81 -16.43 -9.42
CA ALA A 87 -8.60 -17.24 -9.62
C ALA A 87 -8.41 -18.15 -8.40
N GLN A 88 -8.11 -19.43 -8.63
CA GLN A 88 -7.93 -20.39 -7.55
C GLN A 88 -6.80 -21.36 -7.91
N THR A 89 -5.69 -21.20 -7.20
CA THR A 89 -4.59 -22.16 -7.13
C THR A 89 -4.10 -22.18 -5.69
N ILE A 90 -3.43 -23.28 -5.29
CA ILE A 90 -2.88 -23.42 -3.94
C ILE A 90 -1.93 -22.27 -3.56
N SER A 91 -1.26 -21.66 -4.54
CA SER A 91 -0.28 -20.59 -4.37
C SER A 91 -0.84 -19.17 -4.56
N ARG A 92 -2.06 -19.01 -5.09
CA ARG A 92 -2.57 -17.71 -5.56
C ARG A 92 -2.80 -16.69 -4.45
N TRP A 93 -3.22 -17.15 -3.27
CA TRP A 93 -3.72 -16.29 -2.19
C TRP A 93 -2.91 -16.43 -0.91
N THR A 94 -2.70 -15.28 -0.26
CA THR A 94 -2.17 -15.17 1.10
C THR A 94 -3.13 -15.82 2.09
N LYS A 95 -2.60 -16.66 2.99
CA LYS A 95 -3.41 -17.48 3.90
C LYS A 95 -3.22 -17.03 5.34
N ARG A 96 -4.30 -16.93 6.10
CA ARG A 96 -4.26 -16.61 7.52
C ARG A 96 -4.19 -17.88 8.38
N PRO A 97 -3.26 -17.97 9.35
CA PRO A 97 -3.23 -19.10 10.26
C PRO A 97 -4.42 -19.03 11.21
N ILE A 98 -5.16 -20.13 11.33
CA ILE A 98 -6.23 -20.31 12.32
C ILE A 98 -6.11 -21.71 12.94
N LYS A 99 -6.85 -21.95 14.01
CA LYS A 99 -6.96 -23.30 14.59
C LYS A 99 -8.32 -23.91 14.25
N SER A 100 -8.46 -25.23 14.29
CA SER A 100 -9.79 -25.80 14.48
C SER A 100 -10.33 -25.40 15.85
N GLY A 101 -11.64 -25.48 16.07
CA GLY A 101 -12.23 -25.03 17.32
C GLY A 101 -12.77 -23.59 17.23
N VAL A 102 -12.94 -22.94 18.38
CA VAL A 102 -13.52 -21.59 18.46
C VAL A 102 -12.59 -20.54 17.85
N ASN A 103 -13.08 -19.81 16.85
CA ASN A 103 -12.41 -18.69 16.20
C ASN A 103 -13.32 -17.47 16.10
N GLU A 104 -12.70 -16.28 16.04
CA GLU A 104 -13.39 -15.01 15.82
C GLU A 104 -13.52 -14.70 14.32
N PHE A 105 -14.73 -14.35 13.90
CA PHE A 105 -15.03 -13.81 12.58
C PHE A 105 -15.65 -12.42 12.70
N THR A 106 -14.88 -11.39 12.34
CA THR A 106 -15.27 -9.98 12.52
C THR A 106 -15.61 -9.33 11.19
N TRP A 107 -16.81 -8.77 11.10
CA TRP A 107 -17.25 -7.91 10.01
C TRP A 107 -17.04 -6.44 10.35
N THR A 108 -16.59 -5.67 9.35
CA THR A 108 -16.57 -4.21 9.38
C THR A 108 -17.53 -3.68 8.33
N PHE A 109 -18.48 -2.84 8.75
CA PHE A 109 -19.49 -2.25 7.88
C PHE A 109 -19.17 -0.78 7.60
N THR A 110 -19.07 -0.40 6.33
CA THR A 110 -18.97 1.00 5.91
C THR A 110 -20.35 1.63 5.70
N ALA A 111 -21.35 0.79 5.39
CA ALA A 111 -22.77 1.12 5.44
C ALA A 111 -23.52 -0.10 5.98
N ALA A 112 -23.88 -0.07 7.28
CA ALA A 112 -24.66 -1.12 7.91
C ALA A 112 -26.13 -1.02 7.49
N HIS A 113 -26.76 -2.14 7.14
CA HIS A 113 -28.18 -2.23 6.74
C HIS A 113 -28.94 -3.26 7.58
N SER A 114 -30.26 -3.32 7.44
CA SER A 114 -31.05 -4.41 8.02
C SER A 114 -30.41 -5.74 7.63
N SER A 115 -30.18 -6.63 8.60
CA SER A 115 -29.54 -7.94 8.34
C SER A 115 -30.51 -9.07 8.59
N LYS A 116 -30.60 -10.00 7.65
CA LYS A 116 -31.33 -11.25 7.82
C LYS A 116 -30.51 -12.23 8.63
N ASP A 117 -29.36 -12.63 8.13
CA ASP A 117 -28.47 -13.60 8.78
C ASP A 117 -27.00 -13.42 8.34
N TRP A 118 -26.10 -14.04 9.09
CA TRP A 118 -24.72 -14.30 8.68
C TRP A 118 -24.45 -15.79 8.73
N ARG A 119 -23.78 -16.33 7.71
CA ARG A 119 -23.51 -17.76 7.57
C ARG A 119 -22.08 -18.00 7.13
N TYR A 120 -21.46 -19.02 7.69
CA TYR A 120 -20.08 -19.38 7.40
C TYR A 120 -20.00 -20.82 6.89
N PHE A 121 -19.42 -20.99 5.72
CA PHE A 121 -19.20 -22.28 5.06
C PHE A 121 -17.71 -22.54 4.97
N VAL A 122 -17.31 -23.80 4.96
CA VAL A 122 -15.92 -24.21 4.79
C VAL A 122 -15.84 -25.22 3.66
N THR A 123 -14.71 -25.23 2.97
CA THR A 123 -14.38 -26.26 1.98
C THR A 123 -14.40 -27.66 2.59
N LYS A 124 -14.69 -28.68 1.77
CA LYS A 124 -14.63 -30.10 2.17
C LYS A 124 -13.19 -30.52 2.48
N THR A 125 -13.00 -31.64 3.16
CA THR A 125 -11.65 -32.19 3.42
C THR A 125 -10.92 -32.61 2.14
N ASP A 126 -11.66 -33.03 1.11
CA ASP A 126 -11.17 -33.49 -0.18
C ASP A 126 -11.31 -32.43 -1.30
N TRP A 127 -11.44 -31.15 -0.94
CA TRP A 127 -11.54 -30.07 -1.91
C TRP A 127 -10.26 -29.93 -2.77
N ASP A 128 -10.41 -29.41 -3.99
CA ASP A 128 -9.27 -29.18 -4.89
C ASP A 128 -8.85 -27.69 -4.86
N PRO A 129 -7.72 -27.35 -4.21
CA PRO A 129 -7.25 -25.97 -4.11
C PRO A 129 -6.82 -25.35 -5.44
N ASN A 130 -6.74 -26.15 -6.52
CA ASN A 130 -6.37 -25.72 -7.87
C ASN A 130 -7.56 -25.64 -8.84
N SER A 131 -8.77 -25.89 -8.37
CA SER A 131 -10.01 -25.74 -9.14
C SER A 131 -10.81 -24.50 -8.70
N PRO A 132 -11.59 -23.85 -9.60
CA PRO A 132 -12.45 -22.73 -9.22
C PRO A 132 -13.41 -23.08 -8.08
N LEU A 133 -13.67 -22.12 -7.19
CA LEU A 133 -14.58 -22.31 -6.07
C LEU A 133 -16.02 -22.53 -6.56
N THR A 134 -16.56 -23.73 -6.32
CA THR A 134 -17.92 -24.14 -6.67
C THR A 134 -18.66 -24.64 -5.42
N ARG A 135 -19.99 -24.78 -5.49
CA ARG A 135 -20.77 -25.41 -4.42
C ARG A 135 -20.27 -26.80 -4.06
N ASP A 136 -19.79 -27.57 -5.05
CA ASP A 136 -19.27 -28.92 -4.83
C ASP A 136 -17.97 -28.94 -4.02
N GLN A 137 -17.23 -27.83 -3.95
CA GLN A 137 -16.03 -27.70 -3.13
C GLN A 137 -16.33 -27.34 -1.66
N PHE A 138 -17.53 -26.85 -1.35
CA PHE A 138 -17.93 -26.44 0.00
C PHE A 138 -18.84 -27.46 0.67
N GLU A 139 -18.79 -27.48 2.00
CA GLU A 139 -19.88 -28.07 2.78
C GLU A 139 -21.19 -27.32 2.48
N ALA A 140 -22.25 -28.06 2.16
CA ALA A 140 -23.54 -27.46 1.80
C ALA A 140 -24.23 -26.80 3.00
N VAL A 141 -23.86 -27.20 4.22
CA VAL A 141 -24.40 -26.69 5.47
C VAL A 141 -23.38 -25.74 6.09
N PRO A 142 -23.78 -24.51 6.51
CA PRO A 142 -22.85 -23.63 7.20
C PRO A 142 -22.48 -24.24 8.56
N PHE A 143 -21.20 -24.22 8.91
CA PHE A 143 -20.75 -24.70 10.23
C PHE A 143 -21.09 -23.70 11.35
N CYS A 144 -21.47 -22.47 10.99
CA CYS A 144 -21.84 -21.42 11.92
C CYS A 144 -22.84 -20.44 11.29
N SER A 145 -23.83 -20.00 12.06
CA SER A 145 -24.83 -19.03 11.62
C SER A 145 -25.34 -18.15 12.75
N TYR A 146 -25.62 -16.88 12.44
CA TYR A 146 -26.19 -15.90 13.36
C TYR A 146 -27.39 -15.21 12.73
N GLU A 147 -28.48 -15.11 13.48
CA GLU A 147 -29.69 -14.39 13.06
C GLU A 147 -29.52 -12.87 13.25
N GLY A 148 -29.78 -12.10 12.20
CA GLY A 148 -29.78 -10.64 12.23
C GLY A 148 -31.11 -10.03 12.67
N ASN A 149 -32.18 -10.83 12.72
CA ASN A 149 -33.51 -10.42 13.17
C ASN A 149 -34.04 -9.16 12.45
N TYR A 150 -33.62 -8.94 11.20
CA TYR A 150 -33.93 -7.76 10.39
C TYR A 150 -33.56 -6.43 11.07
N ARG A 151 -32.52 -6.45 11.91
CA ARG A 151 -31.97 -5.26 12.58
C ARG A 151 -30.67 -4.83 11.93
N GLN A 152 -30.38 -3.54 12.02
CA GLN A 152 -29.10 -2.99 11.59
C GLN A 152 -27.99 -3.41 12.58
N PRO A 153 -26.88 -4.00 12.12
CA PRO A 153 -25.77 -4.39 12.99
C PRO A 153 -24.98 -3.17 13.46
N PRO A 154 -24.18 -3.31 14.54
CA PRO A 154 -23.15 -2.31 14.87
C PRO A 154 -22.13 -2.19 13.74
N LYS A 155 -21.36 -1.10 13.72
CA LYS A 155 -20.31 -0.84 12.70
C LYS A 155 -19.26 -1.95 12.62
N VAL A 156 -18.99 -2.61 13.74
CA VAL A 156 -18.11 -3.78 13.83
C VAL A 156 -18.87 -4.87 14.58
N LEU A 157 -18.92 -6.08 14.02
CA LEU A 157 -19.63 -7.22 14.58
C LEU A 157 -18.71 -8.44 14.58
N THR A 158 -18.56 -9.09 15.72
CA THR A 158 -17.75 -10.31 15.85
C THR A 158 -18.63 -11.50 16.19
N HIS A 159 -18.41 -12.58 15.46
CA HIS A 159 -19.03 -13.88 15.65
C HIS A 159 -17.99 -14.88 16.15
N LEU A 160 -18.39 -15.76 17.07
CA LEU A 160 -17.55 -16.85 17.58
C LEU A 160 -18.04 -18.14 16.96
N CYS A 161 -17.25 -18.69 16.04
CA CYS A 161 -17.63 -19.89 15.31
C CYS A 161 -16.67 -21.04 15.61
N ASN A 162 -17.23 -22.24 15.76
CA ASN A 162 -16.45 -23.45 15.98
C ASN A 162 -16.06 -24.06 14.63
N VAL A 163 -14.84 -23.80 14.17
CA VAL A 163 -14.28 -24.37 12.93
C VAL A 163 -14.16 -25.90 13.10
N PRO A 164 -14.66 -26.71 12.14
CA PRO A 164 -14.66 -28.17 12.28
C PRO A 164 -13.28 -28.77 12.57
N ALA A 165 -13.22 -29.74 13.49
CA ALA A 165 -11.98 -30.36 13.98
C ALA A 165 -11.27 -31.24 12.95
N ASP A 166 -12.00 -31.70 11.94
CA ASP A 166 -11.53 -32.52 10.84
C ASP A 166 -10.97 -31.70 9.66
N ARG A 167 -10.70 -30.40 9.85
CA ARG A 167 -10.07 -29.53 8.84
C ARG A 167 -8.63 -29.24 9.22
N ALA A 168 -7.70 -29.50 8.29
CA ALA A 168 -6.28 -29.23 8.47
C ALA A 168 -5.66 -28.73 7.15
N GLY A 169 -4.64 -27.89 7.24
CA GLY A 169 -3.96 -27.34 6.05
C GLY A 169 -4.78 -26.25 5.36
N TYR A 170 -4.58 -26.08 4.05
CA TYR A 170 -5.22 -25.00 3.30
C TYR A 170 -6.71 -25.26 3.10
N HIS A 171 -7.53 -24.31 3.52
CA HIS A 171 -8.96 -24.27 3.27
C HIS A 171 -9.41 -22.86 2.91
N VAL A 172 -10.54 -22.78 2.22
CA VAL A 172 -11.31 -21.54 2.07
C VAL A 172 -12.52 -21.58 2.99
N ILE A 173 -12.71 -20.52 3.77
CA ILE A 173 -13.95 -20.23 4.48
C ILE A 173 -14.72 -19.17 3.68
N LEU A 174 -16.02 -19.35 3.51
CA LEU A 174 -16.92 -18.39 2.88
C LEU A 174 -17.84 -17.81 3.95
N GLY A 175 -17.72 -16.51 4.21
CA GLY A 175 -18.68 -15.75 5.00
C GLY A 175 -19.69 -15.04 4.10
N VAL A 176 -20.97 -15.24 4.41
CA VAL A 176 -22.10 -14.63 3.70
C VAL A 176 -22.89 -13.77 4.68
N TRP A 177 -23.15 -12.52 4.32
CA TRP A 177 -24.09 -11.64 5.01
C TRP A 177 -25.33 -11.44 4.13
N ASP A 178 -26.47 -11.99 4.53
CA ASP A 178 -27.75 -11.75 3.87
C ASP A 178 -28.36 -10.44 4.38
N VAL A 179 -28.59 -9.50 3.48
CA VAL A 179 -29.26 -8.22 3.79
C VAL A 179 -30.77 -8.48 3.97
N GLY A 180 -31.38 -7.84 4.96
CA GLY A 180 -32.76 -8.08 5.39
C GLY A 180 -33.82 -7.38 4.55
N ASP A 181 -33.46 -6.28 3.88
CA ASP A 181 -34.38 -5.42 3.13
C ASP A 181 -34.08 -5.37 1.62
N THR A 182 -33.16 -6.20 1.13
CA THR A 182 -32.83 -6.36 -0.30
C THR A 182 -32.65 -7.85 -0.64
N PRO A 183 -32.75 -8.25 -1.93
CA PRO A 183 -32.44 -9.62 -2.36
C PRO A 183 -30.93 -9.86 -2.57
N MET A 184 -30.09 -9.13 -1.85
CA MET A 184 -28.64 -9.11 -2.03
C MET A 184 -27.90 -9.62 -0.79
N SER A 185 -26.66 -10.04 -0.99
CA SER A 185 -25.77 -10.52 0.06
C SER A 185 -24.32 -10.17 -0.23
N PHE A 186 -23.52 -10.06 0.84
CA PHE A 186 -22.09 -9.80 0.73
C PHE A 186 -21.31 -11.10 0.90
N TYR A 187 -20.42 -11.37 -0.06
CA TYR A 187 -19.66 -12.61 -0.17
C TYR A 187 -18.19 -12.35 0.13
N ASN A 188 -17.68 -12.85 1.25
CA ASN A 188 -16.29 -12.69 1.64
C ASN A 188 -15.67 -14.08 1.83
N VAL A 189 -14.70 -14.42 0.98
CA VAL A 189 -13.87 -15.62 1.18
C VAL A 189 -12.63 -15.27 2.01
N MET A 190 -12.22 -16.17 2.90
CA MET A 190 -10.99 -16.09 3.67
C MET A 190 -10.16 -17.32 3.35
N ASP A 191 -8.94 -17.09 2.89
CA ASP A 191 -7.95 -18.13 2.67
C ASP A 191 -7.25 -18.40 4.00
N VAL A 192 -7.36 -19.63 4.50
CA VAL A 192 -6.87 -20.00 5.84
C VAL A 192 -6.01 -21.24 5.80
N ILE A 193 -5.01 -21.30 6.68
CA ILE A 193 -4.30 -22.53 7.01
C ILE A 193 -4.81 -22.95 8.40
N ILE A 194 -5.47 -24.10 8.47
CA ILE A 194 -6.10 -24.61 9.68
C ILE A 194 -5.16 -25.59 10.36
N ASP A 195 -4.82 -25.31 11.62
CA ASP A 195 -4.15 -26.23 12.53
C ASP A 195 -5.19 -26.92 13.42
N ASN A 196 -5.40 -28.23 13.25
CA ASN A 196 -6.33 -29.00 14.09
C ASN A 196 -5.68 -29.69 15.29
N GLY A 197 -4.38 -29.51 15.49
CA GLY A 197 -3.63 -30.19 16.54
C GLY A 197 -3.49 -31.71 16.35
N ASP A 198 -3.93 -32.25 15.21
CA ASP A 198 -3.71 -33.65 14.85
C ASP A 198 -2.35 -33.80 14.17
N GLN A 199 -1.35 -34.22 14.94
CA GLN A 199 0.01 -34.48 14.45
C GLN A 199 0.18 -35.92 13.95
N SER A 200 -0.87 -36.74 13.92
CA SER A 200 -0.73 -38.20 13.75
C SER A 200 -0.35 -38.63 12.33
N ASP A 201 -0.57 -37.79 11.31
CA ASP A 201 -0.25 -38.08 9.90
C ASP A 201 0.59 -36.98 9.20
N VAL A 202 1.15 -36.03 9.95
CA VAL A 202 1.94 -34.92 9.39
C VAL A 202 3.43 -35.23 9.45
N GLU A 203 4.02 -35.55 8.31
CA GLU A 203 5.47 -35.70 8.17
C GLU A 203 6.14 -34.35 7.89
N TRP A 204 7.28 -34.10 8.53
CA TRP A 204 8.17 -32.98 8.21
C TRP A 204 9.03 -33.35 7.02
N LEU A 205 8.72 -32.78 5.86
CA LEU A 205 9.49 -32.93 4.63
C LEU A 205 10.63 -31.92 4.65
N ASP A 206 11.87 -32.38 4.45
CA ASP A 206 13.00 -31.50 4.15
C ASP A 206 12.76 -30.81 2.80
N VAL A 207 12.70 -29.49 2.81
CA VAL A 207 12.43 -28.64 1.65
C VAL A 207 13.55 -27.65 1.38
N GLY A 208 14.66 -27.68 2.10
CA GLY A 208 15.80 -26.82 1.79
C GLY A 208 16.76 -26.58 2.96
N ASP A 209 17.79 -25.80 2.69
CA ASP A 209 18.87 -25.53 3.64
C ASP A 209 19.15 -24.04 3.81
N ILE A 210 19.46 -23.64 5.04
CA ILE A 210 20.07 -22.36 5.40
C ILE A 210 21.55 -22.64 5.69
N ASN A 211 22.41 -22.31 4.74
CA ASN A 211 23.85 -22.59 4.82
C ASN A 211 24.67 -21.38 5.27
N GLU A 212 25.78 -21.64 5.96
CA GLU A 212 26.81 -20.66 6.37
C GLU A 212 27.65 -20.24 5.16
N THR A 213 27.14 -19.34 4.33
CA THR A 213 27.83 -18.99 3.09
C THR A 213 28.86 -17.87 3.27
N HIS A 214 28.45 -16.75 3.87
CA HIS A 214 29.29 -15.56 4.03
C HIS A 214 28.72 -14.60 5.09
N ASP A 215 29.55 -13.64 5.51
CA ASP A 215 29.13 -12.52 6.34
C ASP A 215 28.29 -11.53 5.54
N LEU A 216 27.27 -10.97 6.17
CA LEU A 216 26.39 -9.94 5.64
C LEU A 216 26.65 -8.60 6.34
N SER A 217 26.45 -7.51 5.61
CA SER A 217 26.63 -6.15 6.15
C SER A 217 25.34 -5.61 6.77
N VAL A 218 25.47 -4.66 7.70
CA VAL A 218 24.31 -3.94 8.25
C VAL A 218 23.51 -3.29 7.13
N GLY A 219 22.20 -3.55 7.12
CA GLY A 219 21.27 -3.10 6.09
C GLY A 219 20.95 -4.16 5.03
N ASP A 220 21.81 -5.17 4.85
CA ASP A 220 21.54 -6.29 3.95
C ASP A 220 20.29 -7.05 4.40
N LYS A 221 19.68 -7.78 3.48
CA LYS A 221 18.55 -8.67 3.77
C LYS A 221 18.86 -10.07 3.29
N VAL A 222 18.51 -11.05 4.11
CA VAL A 222 18.42 -12.45 3.70
C VAL A 222 16.95 -12.87 3.69
N ILE A 223 16.54 -13.56 2.62
CA ILE A 223 15.15 -13.92 2.37
C ILE A 223 15.06 -15.42 2.12
N ALA A 224 14.27 -16.11 2.94
CA ALA A 224 13.83 -17.47 2.69
C ALA A 224 12.62 -17.44 1.75
N ARG A 225 12.84 -17.81 0.49
CA ARG A 225 11.83 -17.82 -0.58
C ARG A 225 11.18 -19.19 -0.64
N VAL A 226 9.86 -19.25 -0.56
CA VAL A 226 9.11 -20.50 -0.48
C VAL A 226 8.46 -20.81 -1.82
N PHE A 227 8.49 -22.07 -2.23
CA PHE A 227 7.98 -22.50 -3.53
C PHE A 227 7.07 -23.72 -3.42
N SER A 228 6.02 -23.73 -4.25
CA SER A 228 5.20 -24.90 -4.56
C SER A 228 5.62 -25.52 -5.90
N ALA A 229 4.94 -26.61 -6.28
CA ALA A 229 4.96 -27.19 -7.63
C ALA A 229 4.77 -26.19 -8.77
N THR A 230 4.02 -25.11 -8.49
CA THR A 230 3.59 -24.13 -9.49
C THR A 230 4.42 -22.85 -9.52
N GLY A 231 5.38 -22.70 -8.60
CA GLY A 231 6.23 -21.51 -8.50
C GLY A 231 6.29 -20.93 -7.08
N GLU A 232 6.85 -19.72 -7.01
CA GLU A 232 7.12 -19.01 -5.75
C GLU A 232 5.84 -18.55 -5.06
N ILE A 233 5.81 -18.69 -3.74
CA ILE A 233 4.71 -18.29 -2.85
C ILE A 233 5.19 -17.11 -1.99
N ASN A 234 5.18 -15.90 -2.58
CA ASN A 234 5.71 -14.69 -1.93
C ASN A 234 5.11 -14.42 -0.54
N SER A 235 3.86 -14.81 -0.30
CA SER A 235 3.17 -14.61 0.99
C SER A 235 3.76 -15.40 2.14
N LEU A 236 4.61 -16.40 1.86
CA LEU A 236 5.26 -17.25 2.86
C LEU A 236 6.75 -16.95 3.01
N ALA A 237 7.27 -16.00 2.24
CA ALA A 237 8.67 -15.63 2.33
C ALA A 237 8.96 -15.02 3.71
N THR A 238 10.09 -15.39 4.29
CA THR A 238 10.58 -14.80 5.55
C THR A 238 11.78 -13.93 5.24
N GLU A 239 11.70 -12.64 5.58
CA GLU A 239 12.79 -11.68 5.42
C GLU A 239 13.45 -11.40 6.77
N LEU A 240 14.79 -11.41 6.79
CA LEU A 240 15.61 -10.93 7.90
C LEU A 240 16.49 -9.79 7.40
N LYS A 241 16.30 -8.59 7.95
CA LYS A 241 17.22 -7.46 7.76
C LYS A 241 18.33 -7.53 8.79
N ILE A 242 19.56 -7.31 8.36
CA ILE A 242 20.74 -7.24 9.23
C ILE A 242 20.82 -5.86 9.88
N GLU A 243 20.78 -5.81 11.21
CA GLU A 243 20.76 -4.60 12.02
C GLU A 243 22.08 -4.38 12.78
N SER A 244 22.94 -5.40 12.89
CA SER A 244 24.25 -5.28 13.54
C SER A 244 25.30 -6.18 12.87
N GLU A 245 26.58 -5.81 13.01
CA GLU A 245 27.71 -6.61 12.51
C GLU A 245 27.70 -8.02 13.11
N GLN A 246 27.41 -8.13 14.42
CA GLN A 246 27.36 -9.43 15.10
C GLN A 246 26.25 -10.32 14.54
N GLN A 247 25.10 -9.75 14.19
CA GLN A 247 24.02 -10.49 13.53
C GLN A 247 24.42 -10.91 12.11
N GLY A 248 25.19 -10.08 11.39
CA GLY A 248 25.63 -10.34 10.03
C GLY A 248 26.68 -11.45 9.88
N LEU A 249 27.33 -11.88 10.95
CA LEU A 249 28.31 -12.97 10.89
C LEU A 249 27.70 -14.26 10.32
N ALA A 250 28.45 -14.95 9.44
CA ALA A 250 28.04 -16.16 8.74
C ALA A 250 27.53 -17.28 9.66
N THR A 251 28.02 -17.32 10.90
CA THR A 251 27.63 -18.27 11.93
C THR A 251 26.33 -17.89 12.64
N ASN A 252 25.94 -16.62 12.63
CA ASN A 252 24.84 -16.08 13.45
C ASN A 252 23.57 -15.80 12.67
N TRP A 253 23.65 -15.23 11.46
CA TRP A 253 22.45 -14.93 10.68
C TRP A 253 21.62 -16.17 10.33
N PRO A 254 22.19 -17.37 10.07
CA PRO A 254 21.37 -18.55 9.74
C PRO A 254 20.41 -18.95 10.86
N LYS A 255 20.91 -18.95 12.11
CA LYS A 255 20.09 -19.22 13.30
C LYS A 255 18.94 -18.24 13.43
N GLN A 256 19.22 -16.95 13.22
CA GLN A 256 18.22 -15.90 13.36
C GLN A 256 17.17 -15.99 12.27
N LEU A 257 17.55 -16.34 11.04
CA LEU A 257 16.61 -16.60 9.96
C LEU A 257 15.73 -17.82 10.29
N ALA A 258 16.32 -18.90 10.82
CA ALA A 258 15.59 -20.08 11.25
C ALA A 258 14.58 -19.78 12.37
N GLU A 259 15.00 -19.01 13.39
CA GLU A 259 14.09 -18.53 14.44
C GLU A 259 12.96 -17.66 13.89
N HIS A 260 13.25 -16.86 12.85
CA HIS A 260 12.24 -16.00 12.23
C HIS A 260 11.22 -16.82 11.43
N ILE A 261 11.66 -17.87 10.72
CA ILE A 261 10.79 -18.84 10.05
C ILE A 261 9.85 -19.49 11.06
N ASN A 262 10.40 -20.02 12.17
CA ASN A 262 9.63 -20.75 13.19
C ASN A 262 8.61 -19.86 13.92
N LYS A 263 8.87 -18.56 14.01
CA LYS A 263 7.94 -17.57 14.57
C LYS A 263 6.86 -17.14 13.57
N SER A 264 7.16 -17.20 12.27
CA SER A 264 6.29 -16.70 11.21
C SER A 264 5.14 -17.68 10.92
N GLN A 265 5.37 -18.98 11.07
CA GLN A 265 4.38 -20.01 10.73
C GLN A 265 4.64 -21.34 11.42
N SER A 266 3.59 -22.11 11.68
CA SER A 266 3.67 -23.41 12.36
C SER A 266 3.98 -24.59 11.42
N TRP A 267 3.92 -24.38 10.12
CA TRP A 267 3.96 -25.44 9.08
C TRP A 267 5.19 -25.36 8.17
N LEU A 268 6.05 -24.36 8.42
CA LEU A 268 7.44 -24.30 7.96
C LEU A 268 8.30 -24.06 9.19
N GLN A 269 9.26 -24.95 9.45
CA GLN A 269 10.20 -24.81 10.55
C GLN A 269 11.62 -24.99 10.03
N ALA A 270 12.59 -24.41 10.71
CA ALA A 270 13.99 -24.48 10.37
C ALA A 270 14.82 -24.74 11.64
N GLY A 271 15.80 -25.63 11.54
CA GLY A 271 16.56 -26.13 12.67
C GLY A 271 17.11 -27.53 12.46
N LEU A 272 17.84 -28.04 13.45
CA LEU A 272 18.20 -29.45 13.51
C LEU A 272 16.99 -30.26 14.00
N LEU A 273 16.64 -31.32 13.26
CA LEU A 273 15.64 -32.28 13.69
C LEU A 273 16.26 -33.25 14.70
N ASN A 274 15.73 -33.27 15.92
CA ASN A 274 16.22 -34.17 16.98
C ASN A 274 15.49 -35.53 16.97
N GLU A 275 15.95 -36.48 17.80
CA GLU A 275 15.37 -37.84 17.86
C GLU A 275 13.89 -37.84 18.31
N GLU A 276 13.45 -36.80 19.02
CA GLU A 276 12.06 -36.60 19.43
C GLU A 276 11.20 -35.88 18.37
N GLY A 277 11.75 -35.59 17.18
CA GLY A 277 11.04 -34.93 16.09
C GLY A 277 10.89 -33.41 16.24
N ASN A 278 11.60 -32.78 17.18
CA ASN A 278 11.61 -31.33 17.33
C ASN A 278 12.63 -30.68 16.41
N ILE A 279 12.26 -29.55 15.81
CA ILE A 279 13.14 -28.75 14.96
C ILE A 279 13.66 -27.56 15.76
N ILE A 280 14.97 -27.55 16.04
CA ILE A 280 15.59 -26.57 16.95
C ILE A 280 16.58 -25.69 16.18
N PRO A 281 16.35 -24.36 16.10
CA PRO A 281 17.30 -23.44 15.49
C PRO A 281 18.68 -23.51 16.15
N THR A 282 19.72 -23.71 15.35
CA THR A 282 21.11 -23.79 15.81
C THR A 282 21.96 -22.70 15.17
N VAL A 283 23.08 -22.35 15.83
CA VAL A 283 24.15 -21.56 15.23
C VAL A 283 24.70 -22.37 14.05
N GLY A 284 24.91 -21.70 12.92
CA GLY A 284 25.40 -22.34 11.72
C GLY A 284 24.33 -22.93 10.80
N LYS A 285 24.62 -24.03 10.09
CA LYS A 285 23.67 -24.67 9.15
C LYS A 285 22.35 -25.04 9.83
N ASN A 286 21.22 -24.77 9.17
CA ASN A 286 19.89 -25.25 9.55
C ASN A 286 19.17 -25.84 8.33
N GLU A 287 18.56 -27.00 8.47
CA GLU A 287 17.60 -27.54 7.49
C GLU A 287 16.24 -26.84 7.65
N VAL A 288 15.46 -26.79 6.57
CA VAL A 288 14.12 -26.22 6.52
C VAL A 288 13.14 -27.32 6.18
N TYR A 289 12.13 -27.49 7.04
CA TYR A 289 11.11 -28.52 6.92
C TYR A 289 9.73 -27.91 6.73
N ALA A 290 8.94 -28.50 5.83
CA ALA A 290 7.53 -28.20 5.65
C ALA A 290 6.67 -29.40 6.00
N GLN A 291 5.47 -29.15 6.51
CA GLN A 291 4.50 -30.21 6.73
C GLN A 291 4.01 -30.79 5.39
N SER A 292 3.84 -32.11 5.28
CA SER A 292 3.50 -32.84 4.04
C SER A 292 2.21 -32.37 3.33
N GLY A 293 1.29 -31.70 4.02
CA GLY A 293 0.07 -31.10 3.46
C GLY A 293 0.15 -29.60 3.12
N ALA A 294 1.30 -28.96 3.33
CA ALA A 294 1.47 -27.51 3.14
C ALA A 294 1.51 -27.06 1.67
N GLY A 295 1.73 -27.99 0.73
CA GLY A 295 1.96 -27.66 -0.69
C GLY A 295 3.26 -26.89 -0.94
N ILE A 296 4.20 -26.95 0.01
CA ILE A 296 5.56 -26.42 -0.13
C ILE A 296 6.46 -27.56 -0.61
N GLU A 297 7.17 -27.35 -1.71
CA GLU A 297 8.13 -28.31 -2.23
C GLU A 297 9.58 -27.90 -1.97
N ARG A 298 9.84 -26.60 -1.84
CA ARG A 298 11.20 -26.08 -1.72
C ARG A 298 11.27 -24.71 -1.06
N VAL A 299 12.38 -24.46 -0.38
CA VAL A 299 12.80 -23.16 0.13
C VAL A 299 14.19 -22.84 -0.40
N GLU A 300 14.37 -21.62 -0.93
CA GLU A 300 15.67 -21.12 -1.40
C GLU A 300 16.07 -19.86 -0.62
N ILE A 301 17.36 -19.69 -0.37
CA ILE A 301 17.90 -18.50 0.30
C ILE A 301 18.42 -17.52 -0.73
N SER A 302 17.96 -16.27 -0.61
CA SER A 302 18.42 -15.16 -1.45
C SER A 302 18.87 -13.98 -0.61
N TYR A 303 19.67 -13.11 -1.23
CA TYR A 303 20.32 -11.98 -0.56
C TYR A 303 20.03 -10.69 -1.31
N VAL A 304 19.69 -9.63 -0.58
CA VAL A 304 19.56 -8.28 -1.12
C VAL A 304 20.57 -7.40 -0.40
N LYS A 305 21.55 -6.89 -1.14
CA LYS A 305 22.55 -5.97 -0.59
C LYS A 305 21.93 -4.61 -0.30
N ALA A 306 22.30 -4.03 0.84
CA ALA A 306 22.00 -2.65 1.14
C ALA A 306 22.62 -1.74 0.06
N PRO A 307 21.95 -0.64 -0.31
CA PRO A 307 22.61 0.43 -1.04
C PRO A 307 23.82 0.92 -0.24
N PRO A 308 24.92 1.30 -0.92
CA PRO A 308 26.04 1.91 -0.23
C PRO A 308 25.57 3.17 0.53
N PRO A 309 26.15 3.48 1.70
CA PRO A 309 25.84 4.71 2.42
C PRO A 309 26.01 5.92 1.49
N ALA A 310 25.01 6.80 1.48
CA ALA A 310 25.09 8.03 0.70
C ALA A 310 26.25 8.89 1.21
N ALA A 311 27.05 9.43 0.27
CA ALA A 311 28.08 10.40 0.60
C ALA A 311 27.49 11.61 1.33
N LYS A 312 28.21 12.12 2.34
CA LYS A 312 27.82 13.33 3.07
C LYS A 312 28.25 14.54 2.27
N VAL A 313 27.27 15.12 1.57
CA VAL A 313 27.44 16.32 0.75
C VAL A 313 26.80 17.52 1.43
N ASP A 314 27.56 18.61 1.54
CA ASP A 314 27.08 19.93 1.95
C ASP A 314 27.42 20.98 0.88
N ILE A 315 26.47 21.88 0.59
CA ILE A 315 26.58 22.89 -0.47
C ILE A 315 26.11 24.23 0.11
N THR A 316 26.96 25.24 0.05
CA THR A 316 26.69 26.58 0.60
C THR A 316 27.12 27.68 -0.37
N GLY A 317 26.52 28.87 -0.27
CA GLY A 317 26.84 30.00 -1.14
C GLY A 317 26.02 30.07 -2.43
N ILE A 318 25.01 29.21 -2.60
CA ILE A 318 24.01 29.37 -3.67
C ILE A 318 22.90 30.29 -3.19
N GLU A 319 22.71 31.42 -3.86
CA GLU A 319 21.67 32.39 -3.57
C GLU A 319 20.42 32.15 -4.41
N HIS A 320 19.27 32.73 -4.03
CA HIS A 320 18.07 32.66 -4.88
C HIS A 320 18.12 33.66 -6.04
N HIS A 321 18.79 34.81 -5.86
CA HIS A 321 18.82 35.88 -6.84
C HIS A 321 20.24 36.12 -7.33
N TYR A 322 20.42 36.21 -8.64
CA TYR A 322 21.71 36.57 -9.24
C TYR A 322 21.51 37.68 -10.25
N GLN A 323 22.38 38.69 -10.21
CA GLN A 323 22.39 39.76 -11.19
C GLN A 323 23.13 39.32 -12.45
N ILE A 324 22.53 39.64 -13.60
CA ILE A 324 23.18 39.51 -14.89
C ILE A 324 24.08 40.73 -15.08
N VAL A 325 25.38 40.50 -15.19
CA VAL A 325 26.40 41.54 -15.41
C VAL A 325 27.08 41.22 -16.73
N ASP A 326 27.24 42.20 -17.62
CA ASP A 326 27.87 42.00 -18.94
C ASP A 326 27.27 40.83 -19.74
N ASN A 327 25.94 40.65 -19.68
CA ASN A 327 25.21 39.57 -20.36
C ASN A 327 25.62 38.15 -19.91
N GLN A 328 26.20 37.99 -18.73
CA GLN A 328 26.57 36.71 -18.14
C GLN A 328 26.17 36.65 -16.66
N VAL A 329 26.13 35.43 -16.12
CA VAL A 329 25.99 35.19 -14.68
C VAL A 329 27.02 34.16 -14.24
N GLN A 330 27.50 34.31 -13.01
CA GLN A 330 28.49 33.45 -12.39
C GLN A 330 27.92 32.87 -11.08
N PHE A 331 27.97 31.56 -10.93
CA PHE A 331 27.54 30.85 -9.74
C PHE A 331 28.76 30.30 -9.01
N GLU A 332 29.21 31.03 -7.99
CA GLU A 332 30.27 30.57 -7.09
C GLU A 332 29.66 29.96 -5.83
N PHE A 333 30.05 28.73 -5.50
CA PHE A 333 29.56 28.07 -4.29
C PHE A 333 30.58 27.10 -3.72
N ASN A 334 30.49 26.87 -2.41
CA ASN A 334 31.29 25.91 -1.70
C ASN A 334 30.60 24.54 -1.71
N TYR A 335 31.39 23.50 -1.91
CA TYR A 335 30.95 22.12 -1.94
C TYR A 335 31.86 21.29 -1.02
N SER A 336 31.29 20.45 -0.17
CA SER A 336 32.07 19.48 0.61
C SER A 336 31.53 18.07 0.42
N VAL A 337 32.43 17.09 0.41
CA VAL A 337 32.10 15.66 0.34
C VAL A 337 33.07 14.86 1.20
N ASP A 338 32.60 13.79 1.82
CA ASP A 338 33.39 12.94 2.71
C ASP A 338 34.22 11.85 2.00
N MET A 339 34.08 11.72 0.68
CA MET A 339 34.82 10.75 -0.13
C MET A 339 35.00 11.22 -1.59
N PRO A 340 35.94 10.63 -2.36
CA PRO A 340 36.13 10.99 -3.76
C PRO A 340 34.84 10.82 -4.59
N ALA A 341 34.59 11.75 -5.51
CA ALA A 341 33.37 11.79 -6.29
C ALA A 341 33.51 12.51 -7.64
N SER A 342 32.64 12.15 -8.58
CA SER A 342 32.34 12.91 -9.79
C SER A 342 31.14 13.81 -9.54
N VAL A 343 31.32 15.12 -9.65
CA VAL A 343 30.27 16.12 -9.43
C VAL A 343 29.87 16.74 -10.75
N GLU A 344 28.58 16.72 -11.06
CA GLU A 344 27.98 17.37 -12.22
C GLU A 344 27.05 18.49 -11.77
N VAL A 345 27.31 19.71 -12.24
CA VAL A 345 26.53 20.91 -11.98
C VAL A 345 25.85 21.31 -13.28
N THR A 346 24.53 21.41 -13.29
CA THR A 346 23.75 21.76 -14.48
C THR A 346 22.81 22.93 -14.20
N LEU A 347 22.87 23.95 -15.03
CA LEU A 347 21.90 25.04 -15.03
C LEU A 347 20.84 24.76 -16.09
N ASN A 348 19.58 24.79 -15.69
CA ASN A 348 18.44 24.47 -16.55
C ASN A 348 17.49 25.67 -16.66
N HIS A 349 17.02 25.94 -17.88
CA HIS A 349 16.04 26.97 -18.19
C HIS A 349 14.98 26.41 -19.15
N LYS A 350 13.70 26.53 -18.80
CA LYS A 350 12.57 26.05 -19.62
C LYS A 350 12.79 24.62 -20.15
N TYR A 351 13.17 23.70 -19.26
CA TYR A 351 13.43 22.29 -19.55
C TYR A 351 14.67 21.99 -20.41
N ASN A 352 15.50 22.99 -20.73
CA ASN A 352 16.76 22.80 -21.43
C ASN A 352 17.95 23.04 -20.49
N THR A 353 18.98 22.21 -20.58
CA THR A 353 20.26 22.49 -19.94
C THR A 353 20.98 23.58 -20.74
N VAL A 354 21.27 24.69 -20.08
CA VAL A 354 21.89 25.88 -20.69
C VAL A 354 23.35 26.07 -20.29
N ALA A 355 23.77 25.51 -19.15
CA ALA A 355 25.17 25.41 -18.77
C ALA A 355 25.42 24.11 -18.00
N LYS A 356 26.62 23.55 -18.11
CA LYS A 356 27.03 22.31 -17.45
C LYS A 356 28.51 22.34 -17.12
N LEU A 357 28.85 21.89 -15.92
CA LEU A 357 30.22 21.68 -15.43
C LEU A 357 30.30 20.28 -14.81
N THR A 358 31.35 19.52 -15.12
CA THR A 358 31.62 18.22 -14.49
C THR A 358 33.06 18.22 -13.98
N GLN A 359 33.26 17.81 -12.73
CA GLN A 359 34.57 17.79 -12.08
C GLN A 359 34.74 16.57 -11.18
N GLN A 360 35.94 15.98 -11.19
CA GLN A 360 36.35 14.99 -10.20
C GLN A 360 36.90 15.71 -8.97
N VAL A 361 36.49 15.28 -7.79
CA VAL A 361 36.89 15.87 -6.51
C VAL A 361 37.31 14.79 -5.53
N GLU A 362 38.33 15.09 -4.72
CA GLU A 362 38.74 14.26 -3.57
C GLU A 362 37.84 14.54 -2.36
N ALA A 363 37.94 13.73 -1.30
CA ALA A 363 37.30 14.04 -0.03
C ALA A 363 37.76 15.40 0.52
N GLY A 364 36.83 16.25 0.95
CA GLY A 364 37.10 17.58 1.51
C GLY A 364 36.27 18.69 0.88
N ASN A 365 36.75 19.92 1.03
CA ASN A 365 36.10 21.14 0.55
C ASN A 365 36.63 21.57 -0.82
N HIS A 366 35.72 21.99 -1.69
CA HIS A 366 35.98 22.45 -3.04
C HIS A 366 35.15 23.70 -3.34
N GLN A 367 35.64 24.53 -4.25
CA GLN A 367 34.89 25.68 -4.75
C GLN A 367 34.51 25.43 -6.20
N PHE A 368 33.23 25.60 -6.51
CA PHE A 368 32.71 25.49 -7.86
C PHE A 368 32.40 26.87 -8.41
N ASN A 369 32.62 27.01 -9.71
CA ASN A 369 32.29 28.22 -10.45
C ASN A 369 31.68 27.86 -11.80
N LEU A 370 30.36 28.03 -11.92
CA LEU A 370 29.65 27.85 -13.19
C LEU A 370 29.37 29.22 -13.81
N VAL A 371 29.88 29.45 -15.02
CA VAL A 371 29.61 30.66 -15.78
C VAL A 371 28.61 30.35 -16.88
N TYR A 372 27.55 31.17 -16.99
CA TYR A 372 26.57 31.07 -18.07
C TYR A 372 26.52 32.39 -18.86
N PRO A 373 27.04 32.41 -20.11
CA PRO A 373 26.92 33.56 -21.00
C PRO A 373 25.51 33.65 -21.60
N GLU A 374 25.17 34.81 -22.14
CA GLU A 374 23.86 35.09 -22.75
C GLU A 374 22.69 34.88 -21.78
N ALA A 375 22.94 35.21 -20.51
CA ALA A 375 21.96 35.09 -19.45
C ALA A 375 20.76 36.02 -19.70
N LYS A 376 19.56 35.49 -19.52
CA LYS A 376 18.30 36.26 -19.62
C LYS A 376 17.60 36.22 -18.28
N ALA A 377 16.97 37.34 -17.92
CA ALA A 377 16.19 37.41 -16.69
C ALA A 377 15.08 36.36 -16.66
N GLY A 378 14.82 35.83 -15.46
CA GLY A 378 13.79 34.82 -15.20
C GLY A 378 14.29 33.64 -14.39
N HIS A 379 13.43 32.62 -14.28
CA HIS A 379 13.64 31.45 -13.42
C HIS A 379 14.53 30.37 -14.05
N TYR A 380 15.43 29.82 -13.25
CA TYR A 380 16.36 28.73 -13.58
C TYR A 380 16.38 27.69 -12.45
N ASN A 381 16.86 26.49 -12.76
CA ASN A 381 17.12 25.45 -11.78
C ASN A 381 18.56 24.97 -11.91
N LEU A 382 19.35 25.13 -10.85
CA LEU A 382 20.70 24.60 -10.74
C LEU A 382 20.64 23.24 -10.04
N THR A 383 21.11 22.19 -10.72
CA THR A 383 21.12 20.83 -10.17
C THR A 383 22.56 20.37 -10.00
N VAL A 384 22.90 19.90 -8.80
CA VAL A 384 24.19 19.30 -8.46
C VAL A 384 23.98 17.81 -8.23
N ILE A 385 24.64 16.98 -9.04
CA ILE A 385 24.62 15.52 -8.94
C ILE A 385 26.01 15.07 -8.51
N THR A 386 26.10 14.46 -7.34
CA THR A 386 27.31 13.82 -6.82
C THR A 386 27.22 12.32 -7.08
N GLN A 387 28.20 11.76 -7.79
CA GLN A 387 28.41 10.32 -7.93
C GLN A 387 29.69 9.94 -7.18
N ALA A 388 29.55 9.35 -6.00
CA ALA A 388 30.68 9.00 -5.14
C ALA A 388 31.36 7.70 -5.60
N GLU A 389 32.62 7.51 -5.23
CA GLU A 389 33.43 6.34 -5.60
C GLU A 389 32.80 5.00 -5.12
N ASN A 390 32.07 5.01 -4.01
CA ASN A 390 31.35 3.84 -3.51
C ASN A 390 30.09 3.47 -4.34
N GLY A 391 29.81 4.21 -5.41
CA GLY A 391 28.64 4.03 -6.28
C GLY A 391 27.36 4.72 -5.78
N SER A 392 27.38 5.38 -4.62
CA SER A 392 26.23 6.17 -4.16
C SER A 392 26.06 7.45 -4.98
N SER A 393 24.81 7.84 -5.22
CA SER A 393 24.48 9.07 -5.94
C SER A 393 23.56 9.97 -5.13
N LYS A 394 23.83 11.28 -5.10
CA LYS A 394 22.98 12.29 -4.45
C LYS A 394 22.73 13.45 -5.41
N GLN A 395 21.46 13.87 -5.52
CA GLN A 395 21.07 15.02 -6.34
C GLN A 395 20.48 16.12 -5.44
N GLN A 396 20.92 17.36 -5.65
CA GLN A 396 20.41 18.56 -4.97
C GLN A 396 20.03 19.60 -6.01
N GLY A 397 18.85 20.20 -5.87
CA GLY A 397 18.31 21.21 -6.80
C GLY A 397 18.12 22.55 -6.10
N PHE A 398 18.41 23.64 -6.82
CA PHE A 398 18.33 25.01 -6.34
C PHE A 398 17.56 25.85 -7.35
N HIS A 399 16.49 26.51 -6.89
CA HIS A 399 15.69 27.41 -7.71
C HIS A 399 16.32 28.79 -7.69
N LEU A 400 16.52 29.37 -8.88
CA LEU A 400 17.25 30.61 -9.06
C LEU A 400 16.42 31.58 -9.89
N ASN A 401 16.53 32.87 -9.59
CA ASN A 401 15.93 33.94 -10.35
C ASN A 401 17.03 34.91 -10.81
N LEU A 402 17.27 34.96 -12.11
CA LEU A 402 18.21 35.91 -12.71
C LEU A 402 17.49 37.24 -12.95
N VAL A 403 18.12 38.33 -12.53
CA VAL A 403 17.59 39.70 -12.69
C VAL A 403 18.55 40.55 -13.52
N ASN A 404 18.04 41.57 -14.20
CA ASN A 404 18.90 42.46 -14.99
C ASN A 404 19.74 43.36 -14.07
N GLU A 405 20.84 43.87 -14.60
CA GLU A 405 21.67 44.87 -13.94
C GLU A 405 20.82 46.10 -13.56
N GLY A 406 20.80 46.45 -12.27
CA GLY A 406 20.05 47.60 -11.74
C GLY A 406 18.62 47.31 -11.27
N ASP A 407 18.08 46.10 -11.47
CA ASP A 407 16.83 45.68 -10.82
C ASP A 407 17.09 45.47 -9.31
N THR A 408 16.24 46.05 -8.46
CA THR A 408 16.32 45.84 -7.01
C THR A 408 15.95 44.39 -6.71
N THR A 409 16.93 43.60 -6.26
CA THR A 409 16.66 42.31 -5.63
C THR A 409 15.83 42.54 -4.36
N PRO A 410 14.67 41.89 -4.16
CA PRO A 410 14.02 41.89 -2.87
C PRO A 410 15.04 41.45 -1.80
N PRO A 411 14.98 41.98 -0.56
CA PRO A 411 15.90 41.57 0.48
C PRO A 411 15.88 40.05 0.66
N ASP A 412 17.06 39.44 0.64
CA ASP A 412 17.25 38.05 1.03
C ASP A 412 16.89 37.95 2.51
N THR A 413 15.70 37.44 2.85
CA THR A 413 15.20 37.42 4.24
C THR A 413 15.87 36.34 5.09
N GLY A 414 16.90 35.65 4.56
CA GLY A 414 17.74 34.73 5.34
C GLY A 414 16.95 33.58 5.96
N HIS A 415 16.03 32.98 5.20
CA HIS A 415 15.28 31.80 5.66
C HIS A 415 15.57 30.62 4.73
N PRO A 416 15.72 29.40 5.26
CA PRO A 416 15.89 28.22 4.41
C PRO A 416 14.59 28.01 3.63
N GLY A 417 14.59 28.42 2.37
CA GLY A 417 13.45 28.42 1.45
C GLY A 417 12.81 29.81 1.33
N HIS A 418 13.04 30.49 0.20
CA HIS A 418 12.35 31.75 -0.11
C HIS A 418 11.11 31.49 -0.97
N ALA A 419 9.98 32.07 -0.56
CA ALA A 419 8.72 32.00 -1.28
C ALA A 419 8.64 33.13 -2.33
N ASP A 420 8.13 32.82 -3.52
CA ASP A 420 7.85 33.79 -4.58
C ASP A 420 6.73 34.78 -4.17
N PHE A 421 5.75 34.31 -3.39
CA PHE A 421 4.62 35.12 -2.93
C PHE A 421 4.20 34.78 -1.50
N ASN A 422 3.60 35.74 -0.80
CA ASN A 422 2.78 35.44 0.38
C ASN A 422 1.39 35.03 -0.08
N PHE A 423 0.91 33.84 0.25
CA PHE A 423 -0.43 33.42 -0.13
C PHE A 423 -1.49 34.28 0.58
N PRO A 424 -2.54 34.81 -0.10
CA PRO A 424 -2.96 34.57 -1.49
C PRO A 424 -2.61 35.72 -2.47
N GLU A 425 -1.53 36.47 -2.24
CA GLU A 425 -1.13 37.58 -3.09
C GLU A 425 -0.64 37.07 -4.45
N GLY A 426 -1.04 37.73 -5.54
CA GLY A 426 -0.55 37.39 -6.88
C GLY A 426 -1.09 36.09 -7.48
N LEU A 427 -2.25 35.57 -7.01
CA LEU A 427 -2.86 34.30 -7.49
C LEU A 427 -2.82 34.09 -9.01
N SER A 428 -3.08 35.12 -9.81
CA SER A 428 -3.09 35.01 -11.28
C SER A 428 -1.71 34.75 -11.90
N GLN A 429 -0.64 34.90 -11.12
CA GLN A 429 0.75 34.69 -11.54
C GLN A 429 1.27 33.31 -11.16
N TYR A 430 0.52 32.52 -10.37
CA TYR A 430 1.00 31.22 -9.93
C TYR A 430 1.03 30.26 -11.12
N VAL A 431 2.20 29.67 -11.33
CA VAL A 431 2.46 28.65 -12.34
C VAL A 431 3.01 27.40 -11.65
N ALA A 432 3.10 26.30 -12.38
CA ALA A 432 3.80 25.12 -11.90
C ALA A 432 5.20 25.50 -11.40
N GLY A 433 5.54 25.11 -10.18
CA GLY A 433 6.82 25.44 -9.54
C GLY A 433 6.80 26.68 -8.65
N THR A 434 5.77 27.55 -8.72
CA THR A 434 5.67 28.72 -7.83
C THR A 434 5.63 28.33 -6.37
N VAL A 435 6.50 28.91 -5.55
CA VAL A 435 6.58 28.70 -4.11
C VAL A 435 5.84 29.82 -3.38
N VAL A 436 4.94 29.49 -2.47
CA VAL A 436 4.20 30.47 -1.66
C VAL A 436 4.41 30.24 -0.17
N PHE A 437 4.53 31.32 0.58
CA PHE A 437 4.52 31.30 2.04
C PHE A 437 3.08 31.35 2.52
N GLN A 438 2.70 30.40 3.37
CA GLN A 438 1.37 30.35 3.97
C GLN A 438 1.40 31.02 5.36
N PRO A 439 0.88 32.26 5.50
CA PRO A 439 0.95 32.99 6.76
C PRO A 439 0.16 32.34 7.91
N LYS A 440 -0.83 31.48 7.61
CA LYS A 440 -1.62 30.79 8.65
C LYS A 440 -0.85 29.69 9.38
N ASN A 441 0.14 29.09 8.74
CA ASN A 441 0.89 27.96 9.32
C ASN A 441 2.41 28.15 9.26
N GLY A 442 2.90 29.22 8.64
CA GLY A 442 4.32 29.57 8.57
C GLY A 442 5.16 28.67 7.66
N LYS A 443 4.54 27.91 6.74
CA LYS A 443 5.23 26.95 5.87
C LYS A 443 5.26 27.38 4.41
N LEU A 444 6.13 26.73 3.63
CA LEU A 444 6.28 26.95 2.20
C LEU A 444 5.60 25.84 1.40
N TYR A 445 5.02 26.22 0.28
CA TYR A 445 4.28 25.31 -0.59
C TYR A 445 4.61 25.59 -2.05
N GLN A 446 5.03 24.57 -2.78
CA GLN A 446 5.28 24.65 -4.21
C GLN A 446 4.06 24.18 -5.02
N CYS A 447 3.64 24.98 -5.99
CA CYS A 447 2.56 24.64 -6.90
C CYS A 447 2.97 23.44 -7.78
N LYS A 448 2.13 22.40 -7.79
CA LYS A 448 2.38 21.16 -8.53
C LYS A 448 2.34 21.37 -10.05
N PRO A 449 3.02 20.52 -10.83
CA PRO A 449 2.95 20.56 -12.29
C PRO A 449 1.57 20.14 -12.83
N TRP A 450 1.38 20.30 -14.14
CA TRP A 450 0.20 19.80 -14.85
C TRP A 450 -0.03 18.30 -14.56
N PRO A 451 -1.28 17.83 -14.38
CA PRO A 451 -2.55 18.54 -14.56
C PRO A 451 -3.04 19.36 -13.35
N TYR A 452 -2.25 19.44 -12.27
CA TYR A 452 -2.70 19.96 -10.98
C TYR A 452 -2.49 21.46 -10.78
N ASN A 453 -1.61 22.08 -11.57
CA ASN A 453 -1.26 23.50 -11.46
C ASN A 453 -2.47 24.46 -11.56
N GLY A 454 -3.52 24.05 -12.28
CA GLY A 454 -4.77 24.83 -12.39
C GLY A 454 -5.53 25.01 -11.07
N TYR A 455 -5.20 24.24 -10.02
CA TYR A 455 -5.78 24.38 -8.69
C TYR A 455 -5.06 25.42 -7.82
N CYS A 456 -3.77 25.72 -8.09
CA CYS A 456 -2.98 26.66 -7.29
C CYS A 456 -3.56 28.08 -7.32
N VAL A 457 -4.22 28.44 -8.43
CA VAL A 457 -4.86 29.76 -8.63
C VAL A 457 -6.30 29.82 -8.08
N GLN A 458 -6.85 28.70 -7.61
CA GLN A 458 -8.25 28.61 -7.17
C GLN A 458 -8.39 28.91 -5.69
N TYR A 459 -8.56 30.19 -5.37
CA TYR A 459 -8.81 30.63 -4.00
C TYR A 459 -9.76 31.82 -3.91
N SER A 460 -10.71 31.75 -2.98
CA SER A 460 -11.42 32.89 -2.42
C SER A 460 -11.77 32.62 -0.95
N LYS A 461 -12.17 33.66 -0.20
CA LYS A 461 -12.58 33.49 1.21
C LYS A 461 -13.71 32.47 1.41
N GLY A 462 -14.58 32.28 0.42
CA GLY A 462 -15.69 31.32 0.46
C GLY A 462 -15.41 29.98 -0.23
N SER A 463 -14.27 29.85 -0.91
CA SER A 463 -13.86 28.62 -1.61
C SER A 463 -12.34 28.45 -1.51
N ASN A 464 -11.91 27.80 -0.42
CA ASN A 464 -10.51 27.64 -0.04
C ASN A 464 -10.05 26.18 0.02
N GLN A 465 -10.74 25.28 -0.70
CA GLN A 465 -10.49 23.83 -0.71
C GLN A 465 -9.04 23.48 -1.06
N TYR A 466 -8.37 24.32 -1.86
CA TYR A 466 -6.99 24.16 -2.31
C TYR A 466 -6.01 25.12 -1.60
N GLU A 467 -6.43 25.79 -0.52
CA GLU A 467 -5.55 26.69 0.23
C GLU A 467 -4.33 25.91 0.78
N PRO A 468 -3.09 26.31 0.47
CA PRO A 468 -1.89 25.55 0.79
C PRO A 468 -1.79 25.27 2.29
N GLY A 469 -1.68 23.98 2.67
CA GLY A 469 -1.57 23.53 4.06
C GLY A 469 -2.81 23.71 4.94
N VAL A 470 -3.95 24.15 4.39
CA VAL A 470 -5.18 24.46 5.16
C VAL A 470 -6.43 23.84 4.55
N GLY A 471 -6.61 23.93 3.23
CA GLY A 471 -7.81 23.43 2.54
C GLY A 471 -7.89 21.90 2.53
N LEU A 472 -9.10 21.33 2.55
CA LEU A 472 -9.30 19.86 2.61
C LEU A 472 -8.56 19.08 1.50
N TYR A 473 -8.31 19.74 0.37
CA TYR A 473 -7.66 19.17 -0.80
C TYR A 473 -6.39 19.92 -1.21
N TRP A 474 -5.74 20.61 -0.27
CA TRP A 474 -4.52 21.39 -0.55
C TRP A 474 -3.43 20.56 -1.22
N ASN A 475 -3.31 19.29 -0.80
CA ASN A 475 -2.31 18.34 -1.29
C ASN A 475 -2.51 17.93 -2.76
N MET A 476 -3.67 18.24 -3.37
CA MET A 476 -3.84 18.08 -4.81
C MET A 476 -3.12 19.18 -5.59
N ALA A 477 -3.06 20.40 -5.06
CA ALA A 477 -2.50 21.57 -5.73
C ALA A 477 -1.02 21.83 -5.35
N TRP A 478 -0.63 21.49 -4.12
CA TRP A 478 0.65 21.92 -3.54
C TRP A 478 1.49 20.75 -3.01
N THR A 479 2.79 20.95 -3.03
CA THR A 479 3.80 20.15 -2.32
C THR A 479 4.33 21.01 -1.18
N GLU A 480 4.25 20.54 0.07
CA GLU A 480 4.93 21.19 1.20
C GLU A 480 6.45 21.02 1.03
N LEU A 481 7.22 22.10 1.18
CA LEU A 481 8.68 22.11 1.02
C LEU A 481 9.40 21.89 2.36
#